data_AF-A0A426YC06-F1
#
_entry.id   AF-A0A426YC06-F1
#
_cell.length_a   1.000
_cell.length_b   1.000
_cell.length_c   1.000
_cell.angle_alpha   90.00
_cell.angle_beta   90.00
_cell.angle_gamma   90.00
#
_symmetry.space_group_name_H-M   'P 1'
#
loop_
_entity.id
_entity.type
_entity.pdbx_description
1 polymer ?
#
loop_
_entity_poly.entity_id
_entity_poly.type
_entity_poly.pdbx_seq_one_letter_code
_entity_poly.pdbx_strand_id
1 'polypeptide(L)'
;MSTFAASFGAPWWSGPLSISCLKTGCAGPVNAIECSSTEEGAKMIKPIVKMCGITSAKDAEMAANAGASLIGMIIWPNSKRSVSLKVAKEISKVARDCGAKPVGVLPNICSGKGFNWQRFQLPSMRSKHGWLLAGGLHADNVCEAVAGLKPDGVDVSSGICGSDGIQKDRLRISSFISKVKSLSY
;
A
#
# COMPACT_ATOMS: atom_id res chain seq x y z
N MET A 1 -12.54 -64.86 8.42
CA MET A 1 -13.99 -64.57 8.49
C MET A 1 -14.20 -63.26 7.73
N SER A 2 -14.17 -63.36 6.40
CA SER A 2 -15.30 -63.30 5.44
C SER A 2 -15.81 -61.86 5.23
N THR A 3 -15.47 -61.14 4.14
CA THR A 3 -15.98 -61.19 2.74
C THR A 3 -17.50 -61.00 2.65
N PHE A 4 -18.13 -60.15 1.81
CA PHE A 4 -18.09 -59.94 0.33
C PHE A 4 -18.60 -58.49 0.03
N ALA A 5 -18.04 -57.64 -0.85
CA ALA A 5 -17.95 -57.63 -2.34
C ALA A 5 -19.04 -56.71 -2.99
N ALA A 6 -18.68 -55.69 -3.78
CA ALA A 6 -18.47 -55.66 -5.26
C ALA A 6 -19.74 -55.14 -5.98
N SER A 7 -19.77 -54.47 -7.15
CA SER A 7 -18.84 -53.93 -8.17
C SER A 7 -19.77 -53.18 -9.17
N PHE A 8 -19.37 -52.18 -9.99
CA PHE A 8 -18.83 -52.25 -11.37
C PHE A 8 -18.99 -50.82 -11.95
N GLY A 9 -18.20 -50.23 -12.85
CA GLY A 9 -17.04 -50.64 -13.65
C GLY A 9 -16.52 -49.41 -14.43
N ALA A 10 -15.22 -49.40 -14.73
CA ALA A 10 -14.49 -48.43 -15.57
C ALA A 10 -14.39 -48.97 -17.04
N PRO A 11 -13.42 -48.61 -17.91
CA PRO A 11 -12.68 -47.35 -18.21
C PRO A 11 -12.94 -46.90 -19.69
N TRP A 12 -12.15 -46.12 -20.45
CA TRP A 12 -11.00 -46.53 -21.30
C TRP A 12 -10.26 -45.28 -21.88
N TRP A 13 -8.92 -45.28 -21.75
CA TRP A 13 -7.85 -44.81 -22.67
C TRP A 13 -7.60 -43.30 -22.95
N SER A 14 -6.41 -42.82 -23.38
CA SER A 14 -4.95 -43.12 -23.21
C SER A 14 -4.15 -42.26 -24.22
N GLY A 15 -3.42 -41.24 -23.74
CA GLY A 15 -2.20 -40.65 -24.38
C GLY A 15 -2.33 -39.73 -25.62
N PRO A 16 -1.22 -39.09 -26.10
CA PRO A 16 0.07 -38.83 -25.46
C PRO A 16 0.48 -37.33 -25.43
N LEU A 17 1.49 -37.02 -24.60
CA LEU A 17 2.32 -35.81 -24.67
C LEU A 17 3.25 -35.88 -25.89
N SER A 18 3.37 -34.78 -26.65
CA SER A 18 4.54 -34.53 -27.51
C SER A 18 4.83 -33.04 -27.64
N ILE A 19 6.06 -32.68 -27.31
CA ILE A 19 6.71 -31.41 -27.63
C ILE A 19 7.09 -31.44 -29.12
N SER A 20 6.80 -30.37 -29.86
CA SER A 20 7.58 -30.02 -31.05
C SER A 20 7.49 -28.53 -31.36
N CYS A 21 8.66 -27.91 -31.39
CA CYS A 21 8.92 -26.55 -31.85
C CYS A 21 9.27 -26.58 -33.36
N LEU A 22 8.93 -25.48 -34.06
CA LEU A 22 9.50 -24.97 -35.33
C LEU A 22 9.06 -25.53 -36.72
N LYS A 23 8.70 -24.53 -37.56
CA LYS A 23 8.76 -24.42 -39.05
C LYS A 23 7.64 -25.15 -39.80
N THR A 24 6.92 -24.62 -40.80
CA THR A 24 7.13 -23.51 -41.76
C THR A 24 5.80 -23.26 -42.51
N GLY A 25 5.53 -21.99 -42.84
CA GLY A 25 4.70 -21.40 -43.93
C GLY A 25 3.54 -22.14 -44.60
N CYS A 26 2.40 -21.44 -44.73
CA CYS A 26 1.68 -21.22 -46.00
C CYS A 26 0.65 -20.08 -45.85
N ALA A 27 0.56 -19.25 -46.88
CA ALA A 27 -0.12 -17.95 -46.93
C ALA A 27 -1.65 -18.03 -47.05
N GLY A 28 -2.34 -17.08 -46.42
CA GLY A 28 -3.75 -16.76 -46.66
C GLY A 28 -4.07 -15.37 -46.08
N PRO A 29 -4.89 -14.54 -46.74
CA PRO A 29 -5.14 -13.17 -46.29
C PRO A 29 -6.14 -13.20 -45.14
N VAL A 30 -5.67 -13.05 -43.91
CA VAL A 30 -6.54 -12.61 -42.81
C VAL A 30 -6.30 -11.11 -42.65
N ASN A 31 -7.33 -10.34 -42.96
CA ASN A 31 -7.36 -8.90 -42.75
C ASN A 31 -6.89 -8.61 -41.32
N ALA A 32 -5.76 -7.91 -41.20
CA ALA A 32 -5.35 -7.30 -39.96
C ALA A 32 -6.43 -6.28 -39.58
N ILE A 33 -7.34 -6.70 -38.69
CA ILE A 33 -8.10 -5.76 -37.90
C ILE A 33 -7.07 -5.20 -36.93
N GLU A 34 -6.47 -4.09 -37.36
CA GLU A 34 -5.59 -3.27 -36.55
C GLU A 34 -6.43 -2.81 -35.35
N CYS A 35 -6.25 -3.48 -34.21
CA CYS A 35 -6.83 -3.06 -32.96
C CYS A 35 -6.07 -1.80 -32.55
N SER A 36 -6.52 -0.66 -33.06
CA SER A 36 -6.14 0.66 -32.56
C SER A 36 -6.82 0.89 -31.22
N SER A 37 -6.46 0.06 -30.23
CA SER A 37 -6.64 0.41 -28.84
C SER A 37 -5.70 1.57 -28.57
N THR A 38 -6.28 2.75 -28.43
CA THR A 38 -5.61 3.91 -27.82
C THR A 38 -4.95 3.45 -26.53
N GLU A 39 -3.63 3.32 -26.54
CA GLU A 39 -2.86 3.11 -25.32
C GLU A 39 -2.96 4.39 -24.49
N GLU A 40 -3.99 4.50 -23.64
CA GLU A 40 -3.83 5.24 -22.40
C GLU A 40 -2.79 4.47 -21.58
N GLY A 41 -1.52 4.86 -21.73
CA GLY A 41 -0.42 4.24 -21.02
C GLY A 41 -0.74 4.13 -19.54
N ALA A 42 -0.88 2.89 -19.06
CA ALA A 42 -1.18 2.61 -17.66
C ALA A 42 -0.11 3.29 -16.80
N LYS A 43 -0.48 4.39 -16.14
CA LYS A 43 0.42 5.15 -15.29
C LYS A 43 0.75 4.30 -14.07
N MET A 44 1.94 3.72 -14.04
CA MET A 44 2.47 3.01 -12.88
C MET A 44 2.47 3.94 -11.65
N ILE A 45 1.63 3.62 -10.66
CA ILE A 45 1.51 4.32 -9.39
C ILE A 45 2.53 3.78 -8.41
N LYS A 46 3.35 4.68 -7.87
CA LYS A 46 4.17 4.45 -6.67
C LYS A 46 3.50 5.16 -5.50
N PRO A 47 2.98 4.42 -4.50
CA PRO A 47 2.22 5.04 -3.42
C PRO A 47 3.05 6.09 -2.66
N ILE A 48 2.46 7.27 -2.45
CA ILE A 48 3.02 8.29 -1.57
C ILE A 48 2.91 7.81 -0.11
N VAL A 49 3.94 8.06 0.71
CA VAL A 49 3.89 7.71 2.14
C VAL A 49 3.80 8.97 2.99
N LYS A 50 2.74 9.02 3.82
CA LYS A 50 2.59 9.96 4.92
C LYS A 50 2.84 9.27 6.24
N MET A 51 3.68 9.87 7.09
CA MET A 51 3.90 9.42 8.46
C MET A 51 3.29 10.43 9.43
N CYS A 52 2.23 10.03 10.13
CA CYS A 52 1.44 10.90 10.99
C CYS A 52 1.75 10.74 12.49
N GLY A 53 1.55 11.81 13.25
CA GLY A 53 1.79 11.85 14.68
C GLY A 53 3.29 11.80 14.99
N ILE A 54 4.09 12.55 14.23
CA ILE A 54 5.51 12.77 14.49
C ILE A 54 5.63 13.78 15.64
N THR A 55 6.39 13.44 16.68
CA THR A 55 6.47 14.21 17.92
C THR A 55 7.83 14.85 18.18
N SER A 56 8.83 14.55 17.35
CA SER A 56 10.18 15.10 17.48
C SER A 56 10.84 15.36 16.12
N ALA A 57 11.80 16.27 16.08
CA ALA A 57 12.62 16.53 14.89
C ALA A 57 13.40 15.27 14.45
N LYS A 58 13.89 14.48 15.41
CA LYS A 58 14.58 13.21 15.15
C LYS A 58 13.70 12.20 14.42
N ASP A 59 12.44 12.07 14.83
CA ASP A 59 11.48 11.19 14.17
C ASP A 59 11.16 11.68 12.75
N ALA A 60 11.10 13.00 12.57
CA ALA A 60 10.87 13.63 11.26
C ALA A 60 12.01 13.34 10.28
N GLU A 61 13.26 13.55 10.72
CA GLU A 61 14.46 13.25 9.94
C GLU A 61 14.49 11.77 9.55
N MET A 62 14.28 10.88 10.52
CA MET A 62 14.29 9.44 10.30
C MET A 62 13.23 9.00 9.28
N ALA A 63 12.01 9.52 9.42
CA ALA A 63 10.90 9.25 8.51
C ALA A 63 11.17 9.75 7.08
N ALA A 64 11.63 11.00 6.96
CA ALA A 64 11.93 11.61 5.67
C ALA A 64 13.07 10.88 4.96
N ASN A 65 14.18 10.63 5.65
CA ASN A 65 15.33 9.90 5.11
C ASN A 65 15.00 8.45 4.72
N ALA A 66 14.05 7.81 5.41
CA ALA A 66 13.57 6.50 4.99
C ALA A 66 12.80 6.57 3.66
N GLY A 67 12.11 7.67 3.39
CA GLY A 67 11.39 7.94 2.14
C GLY A 67 9.93 8.35 2.32
N ALA A 68 9.53 8.82 3.51
CA ALA A 68 8.23 9.44 3.67
C ALA A 68 8.18 10.77 2.91
N SER A 69 7.18 10.96 2.06
CA SER A 69 7.00 12.20 1.32
C SER A 69 6.27 13.26 2.15
N LEU A 70 5.44 12.84 3.10
CA LEU A 70 4.64 13.71 3.96
C LEU A 70 4.89 13.43 5.44
N ILE A 71 5.13 14.49 6.22
CA ILE A 71 5.38 14.41 7.66
C ILE A 71 4.23 15.07 8.41
N GLY A 72 3.43 14.26 9.10
CA GLY A 72 2.22 14.68 9.82
C GLY A 72 2.47 14.96 11.30
N MET A 73 2.11 16.16 11.74
CA MET A 73 2.17 16.60 13.13
C MET A 73 0.77 16.91 13.66
N ILE A 74 0.46 16.49 14.88
CA ILE A 74 -0.85 16.70 15.50
C ILE A 74 -0.74 17.90 16.44
N ILE A 75 -1.54 18.93 16.20
CA ILE A 75 -1.60 20.14 17.04
C ILE A 75 -2.99 20.19 17.66
N TRP A 76 -3.34 19.12 18.40
CA TRP A 76 -4.64 18.94 19.01
C TRP A 76 -4.47 18.41 20.43
N PRO A 77 -4.83 19.19 21.47
CA PRO A 77 -4.51 18.87 22.87
C PRO A 77 -4.97 17.48 23.36
N ASN A 78 -6.07 16.94 22.81
CA ASN A 78 -6.61 15.64 23.26
C ASN A 78 -5.90 14.43 22.62
N SER A 79 -4.87 14.64 21.81
CA SER A 79 -4.04 13.56 21.26
C SER A 79 -2.85 13.27 22.14
N LYS A 80 -2.59 11.99 22.42
CA LYS A 80 -1.34 11.53 23.08
C LYS A 80 -0.06 11.92 22.32
N ARG A 81 -0.19 12.26 21.03
CA ARG A 81 0.90 12.66 20.14
C ARG A 81 0.80 14.12 19.73
N SER A 82 0.12 14.94 20.53
CA SER A 82 0.05 16.39 20.30
C SER A 82 1.43 17.02 20.54
N VAL A 83 1.80 17.99 19.71
CA VAL A 83 3.01 18.80 19.88
C VAL A 83 2.68 20.27 20.07
N SER A 84 3.57 21.01 20.72
CA SER A 84 3.49 22.47 20.78
C SER A 84 3.81 23.10 19.44
N LEU A 85 3.40 24.36 19.21
CA LEU A 85 3.75 25.09 17.99
C LEU A 85 5.27 25.24 17.79
N LYS A 86 6.03 25.33 18.88
CA LYS A 86 7.50 25.39 18.83
C LYS A 86 8.07 24.09 18.24
N VAL A 87 7.67 22.95 18.79
CA VAL A 87 8.10 21.63 18.31
C VAL A 87 7.60 21.36 16.89
N ALA A 88 6.38 21.78 16.56
CA ALA A 88 5.82 21.70 15.20
C ALA A 88 6.68 22.46 14.18
N LYS A 89 7.20 23.65 14.53
CA LYS A 89 8.11 24.42 13.69
C LYS A 89 9.45 23.69 13.47
N GLU A 90 10.01 23.11 14.52
CA GLU A 90 11.25 22.33 14.46
C GLU A 90 11.10 21.11 13.54
N ILE A 91 10.03 20.32 13.73
CA ILE A 91 9.66 19.19 12.88
C ILE A 91 9.50 19.64 11.42
N SER A 92 8.78 20.75 11.20
CA SER A 92 8.52 21.27 9.86
C SER A 92 9.77 21.73 9.13
N LYS A 93 10.75 22.27 9.86
CA LYS A 93 12.04 22.66 9.31
C LYS A 93 12.80 21.41 8.86
N VAL A 94 12.98 20.44 9.75
CA VAL A 94 13.71 19.21 9.46
C VAL A 94 13.06 18.41 8.33
N ALA A 95 11.73 18.30 8.32
CA ALA A 95 11.02 17.62 7.23
C ALA A 95 11.37 18.24 5.86
N ARG A 96 11.36 19.57 5.76
CA ARG A 96 11.71 20.29 4.52
C ARG A 96 13.18 20.11 4.16
N ASP A 97 14.08 20.23 5.14
CA ASP A 97 15.52 20.05 4.94
C ASP A 97 15.84 18.64 4.40
N CYS A 98 15.06 17.63 4.78
CA CYS A 98 15.15 16.25 4.28
C CYS A 98 14.28 15.95 3.04
N GLY A 99 13.67 16.96 2.41
CA GLY A 99 12.90 16.80 1.16
C GLY A 99 11.46 16.30 1.32
N ALA A 100 10.91 16.27 2.54
CA ALA A 100 9.52 15.90 2.82
C ALA A 100 8.64 17.14 3.09
N LYS A 101 7.36 17.05 2.74
CA LYS A 101 6.39 18.12 2.97
C LYS A 101 5.73 17.99 4.36
N PRO A 102 5.83 19.00 5.24
CA PRO A 102 5.14 18.97 6.53
C PRO A 102 3.63 19.20 6.37
N VAL A 103 2.84 18.49 7.17
CA VAL A 103 1.37 18.52 7.20
C VAL A 103 0.90 18.64 8.65
N GLY A 104 0.15 19.69 8.96
CA GLY A 104 -0.48 19.86 10.27
C GLY A 104 -1.88 19.23 10.31
N VAL A 105 -2.16 18.44 11.34
CA VAL A 105 -3.51 17.94 11.66
C VAL A 105 -4.08 18.77 12.80
N LEU A 106 -5.19 19.43 12.52
CA LEU A 106 -5.96 20.26 13.44
C LEU A 106 -7.19 19.49 13.95
N PRO A 107 -7.89 19.98 15.01
CA PRO A 107 -9.13 19.39 15.52
C PRO A 107 -10.12 18.92 14.44
N ASN A 108 -10.84 17.82 14.75
CA ASN A 108 -11.95 17.21 13.99
C ASN A 108 -11.62 16.23 12.83
N ILE A 109 -10.38 15.75 12.67
CA ILE A 109 -10.00 14.97 11.47
C ILE A 109 -9.82 13.44 11.64
N CYS A 110 -9.64 12.85 12.83
CA CYS A 110 -9.49 11.38 12.92
C CYS A 110 -9.95 10.79 14.27
N SER A 111 -10.90 9.85 14.25
CA SER A 111 -11.13 8.91 15.36
C SER A 111 -10.65 7.51 14.94
N GLY A 112 -9.52 7.07 15.48
CA GLY A 112 -8.81 5.86 15.04
C GLY A 112 -9.35 4.57 15.64
N LYS A 113 -10.53 4.11 15.22
CA LYS A 113 -10.94 2.70 15.46
C LYS A 113 -10.46 1.84 14.28
N GLY A 114 -9.91 0.67 14.58
CA GLY A 114 -9.40 -0.26 13.57
C GLY A 114 -10.45 -0.57 12.50
N PHE A 115 -10.02 -0.65 11.25
CA PHE A 115 -10.90 -0.70 10.09
C PHE A 115 -10.63 -1.97 9.28
N ASN A 116 -11.67 -2.72 8.93
CA ASN A 116 -11.55 -3.96 8.16
C ASN A 116 -11.60 -3.65 6.66
N TRP A 117 -10.44 -3.74 5.99
CA TRP A 117 -10.27 -3.40 4.58
C TRP A 117 -11.03 -4.31 3.62
N GLN A 118 -11.22 -5.58 3.97
CA GLN A 118 -11.84 -6.58 3.08
C GLN A 118 -13.34 -6.32 2.85
N ARG A 119 -13.98 -5.52 3.71
CA ARG A 119 -15.41 -5.16 3.60
C ARG A 119 -15.64 -3.72 3.15
N PHE A 120 -14.58 -2.98 2.84
CA PHE A 120 -14.71 -1.60 2.42
C PHE A 120 -15.09 -1.52 0.95
N GLN A 121 -16.30 -1.03 0.70
CA GLN A 121 -16.68 -0.60 -0.64
C GLN A 121 -16.19 0.83 -0.82
N LEU A 122 -15.37 1.05 -1.85
CA LEU A 122 -14.93 2.39 -2.21
C LEU A 122 -16.19 3.23 -2.51
N PRO A 123 -16.38 4.39 -1.86
CA PRO A 123 -17.46 5.28 -2.24
C PRO A 123 -17.31 5.69 -3.70
N SER A 124 -18.43 5.91 -4.39
CA SER A 124 -18.46 6.30 -5.82
C SER A 124 -17.77 7.64 -6.12
N MET A 125 -17.41 8.40 -5.09
CA MET A 125 -16.74 9.69 -5.20
C MET A 125 -15.23 9.51 -5.24
N ARG A 126 -14.62 9.73 -6.40
CA ARG A 126 -13.16 9.85 -6.55
C ARG A 126 -12.75 11.33 -6.52
N SER A 127 -11.87 11.68 -5.59
CA SER A 127 -11.21 12.99 -5.56
C SER A 127 -10.34 13.17 -6.80
N LYS A 128 -10.36 14.36 -7.41
CA LYS A 128 -9.46 14.72 -8.52
C LYS A 128 -7.96 14.71 -8.14
N HIS A 129 -7.66 14.73 -6.84
CA HIS A 129 -6.29 14.74 -6.32
C HIS A 129 -5.86 13.39 -5.74
N GLY A 130 -6.66 12.35 -5.94
CA GLY A 130 -6.42 11.04 -5.32
C GLY A 130 -6.77 10.98 -3.85
N TRP A 131 -6.37 9.89 -3.19
CA TRP A 131 -6.69 9.60 -1.80
C TRP A 131 -5.59 8.81 -1.08
N LEU A 132 -5.50 9.00 0.25
CA LEU A 132 -4.58 8.26 1.12
C LEU A 132 -5.35 7.23 1.95
N LEU A 133 -4.84 6.00 1.99
CA LEU A 133 -5.35 4.95 2.86
C LEU A 133 -4.77 5.10 4.27
N ALA A 134 -5.62 5.22 5.28
CA ALA A 134 -5.20 5.42 6.67
C ALA A 134 -5.97 4.50 7.62
N GLY A 135 -5.33 3.99 8.68
CA GLY A 135 -6.02 3.26 9.75
C GLY A 135 -5.39 1.89 10.05
N GLY A 136 -4.62 1.80 11.13
CA GLY A 136 -4.06 0.51 11.55
C GLY A 136 -3.06 -0.12 10.57
N LEU A 137 -2.49 0.65 9.63
CA LEU A 137 -1.46 0.15 8.72
C LEU A 137 -0.15 -0.15 9.47
N HIS A 138 0.50 -1.25 9.11
CA HIS A 138 1.86 -1.66 9.53
C HIS A 138 2.51 -2.49 8.42
N ALA A 139 3.78 -2.87 8.62
CA ALA A 139 4.57 -3.53 7.56
C ALA A 139 3.97 -4.85 7.06
N ASP A 140 3.24 -5.57 7.92
CA ASP A 140 2.70 -6.88 7.56
C ASP A 140 1.39 -6.81 6.77
N ASN A 141 0.64 -5.71 6.87
CA ASN A 141 -0.68 -5.57 6.21
C ASN A 141 -0.70 -4.59 5.03
N VAL A 142 0.31 -3.74 4.90
CA VAL A 142 0.27 -2.64 3.91
C VAL A 142 0.24 -3.14 2.46
N CYS A 143 0.93 -4.24 2.15
CA CYS A 143 0.93 -4.81 0.81
C CYS A 143 -0.46 -5.33 0.41
N GLU A 144 -1.14 -6.06 1.30
CA GLU A 144 -2.50 -6.57 1.06
C GLU A 144 -3.48 -5.40 0.89
N ALA A 145 -3.42 -4.42 1.79
CA ALA A 145 -4.32 -3.28 1.77
C ALA A 145 -4.18 -2.43 0.49
N VAL A 146 -2.95 -2.20 0.04
CA VAL A 146 -2.67 -1.47 -1.21
C VAL A 146 -3.07 -2.29 -2.44
N ALA A 147 -2.81 -3.60 -2.47
CA ALA A 147 -3.21 -4.45 -3.59
C ALA A 147 -4.73 -4.51 -3.78
N GLY A 148 -5.49 -4.57 -2.67
CA GLY A 148 -6.95 -4.64 -2.71
C GLY A 148 -7.63 -3.30 -3.04
N LEU A 149 -7.06 -2.18 -2.61
CA LEU A 149 -7.73 -0.88 -2.69
C LEU A 149 -7.10 0.11 -3.69
N LYS A 150 -5.84 -0.10 -4.08
CA LYS A 150 -5.07 0.73 -5.02
C LYS A 150 -5.14 2.26 -4.71
N PRO A 151 -4.78 2.71 -3.50
CA PRO A 151 -4.78 4.14 -3.14
C PRO A 151 -3.68 4.95 -3.85
N ASP A 152 -3.74 6.27 -3.87
CA ASP A 152 -2.60 7.08 -4.37
C ASP A 152 -1.45 7.17 -3.36
N GLY A 153 -1.75 6.85 -2.09
CA GLY A 153 -0.75 6.74 -1.04
C GLY A 153 -1.32 6.16 0.25
N VAL A 154 -0.46 6.08 1.26
CA VAL A 154 -0.79 5.51 2.57
C VAL A 154 -0.42 6.51 3.68
N ASP A 155 -1.20 6.50 4.76
CA ASP A 155 -0.96 7.28 5.97
C ASP A 155 -0.82 6.34 7.17
N VAL A 156 0.41 6.23 7.67
CA VAL A 156 0.75 5.35 8.79
C VAL A 156 1.04 6.16 10.03
N SER A 157 0.65 5.62 11.19
CA SER A 157 0.80 6.33 12.44
C SER A 157 1.24 5.43 13.60
N SER A 158 0.32 4.67 14.22
CA SER A 158 0.64 3.79 15.35
C SER A 158 1.41 2.53 14.96
N GLY A 159 1.21 2.00 13.75
CA GLY A 159 1.92 0.80 13.28
C GLY A 159 3.43 0.97 13.07
N ILE A 160 3.95 2.19 13.22
CA ILE A 160 5.39 2.50 13.21
C ILE A 160 5.89 3.09 14.54
N CYS A 161 5.06 3.10 15.59
CA CYS A 161 5.49 3.55 16.92
C CYS A 161 6.27 2.44 17.65
N GLY A 162 7.11 2.82 18.62
CA GLY A 162 7.75 1.90 19.57
C GLY A 162 6.77 1.38 20.62
N SER A 163 7.31 0.79 21.69
CA SER A 163 6.52 0.22 22.79
C SER A 163 5.71 1.26 23.57
N ASP A 164 6.12 2.53 23.56
CA ASP A 164 5.42 3.64 24.20
C ASP A 164 4.16 4.10 23.43
N GLY A 165 3.99 3.66 22.18
CA GLY A 165 2.91 4.07 21.29
C GLY A 165 2.96 5.54 20.85
N ILE A 166 4.04 6.26 21.16
CA ILE A 166 4.23 7.68 20.89
C ILE A 166 5.39 7.87 19.92
N GLN A 167 6.61 7.54 20.34
CA GLN A 167 7.82 7.71 19.54
C GLN A 167 7.84 6.74 18.37
N LYS A 168 8.42 7.16 17.25
CA LYS A 168 8.57 6.28 16.10
C LYS A 168 9.75 5.33 16.28
N ASP A 169 9.55 4.09 15.87
CA ASP A 169 10.60 3.07 15.89
C ASP A 169 11.30 2.99 14.53
N ARG A 170 12.64 3.02 14.55
CA ARG A 170 13.46 3.03 13.34
C ARG A 170 13.27 1.78 12.49
N LEU A 171 13.20 0.61 13.11
CA LEU A 171 13.08 -0.66 12.39
C LEU A 171 11.69 -0.78 11.77
N ARG A 172 10.64 -0.36 12.49
CA ARG A 172 9.27 -0.34 11.97
C ARG A 172 9.10 0.66 10.82
N ILE A 173 9.68 1.86 10.92
CA ILE A 173 9.72 2.84 9.82
C ILE A 173 10.36 2.21 8.58
N SER A 174 11.56 1.65 8.73
CA SER A 174 12.32 1.09 7.61
C SER A 174 11.57 -0.08 6.96
N SER A 175 11.05 -0.99 7.78
CA SER A 175 10.26 -2.14 7.31
C SER A 175 9.00 -1.68 6.54
N PHE A 176 8.25 -0.73 7.10
CA PHE A 176 7.05 -0.20 6.47
C PHE A 176 7.35 0.45 5.11
N ILE A 177 8.37 1.32 5.05
CA ILE A 177 8.75 1.98 3.80
C ILE A 177 9.25 0.98 2.76
N SER A 178 10.07 0.01 3.16
CA SER A 178 10.57 -1.02 2.25
C SER A 178 9.42 -1.78 1.59
N LYS A 179 8.40 -2.16 2.38
CA LYS A 179 7.18 -2.81 1.88
C LYS A 179 6.42 -1.92 0.91
N VAL A 180 6.17 -0.65 1.23
CA VAL A 180 5.45 0.26 0.32
C VAL A 180 6.24 0.51 -0.98
N LYS A 181 7.55 0.75 -0.89
CA LYS A 181 8.40 1.01 -2.07
C LYS A 181 8.54 -0.19 -2.99
N SER A 182 8.29 -1.41 -2.49
CA SER A 182 8.25 -2.62 -3.32
C SER A 182 7.00 -2.73 -4.19
N LEU A 183 5.99 -1.87 -3.95
CA LEU A 183 4.73 -1.87 -4.68
C LEU A 183 4.79 -0.92 -5.88
N SER A 184 4.25 -1.37 -7.01
CA SER A 184 3.98 -0.54 -8.19
C SER A 184 2.82 -1.19 -8.95
N TYR A 185 1.79 -0.42 -9.33
CA TYR A 185 0.57 -0.94 -9.98
C TYR A 185 -0.13 0.11 -10.84
#